data_AF-A0A1S2VQ61-F1
#
_entry.id   AF-A0A1S2VQ61-F1
#
_cell.length_a   1.000
_cell.length_b   1.000
_cell.length_c   1.000
_cell.angle_alpha   90.00
_cell.angle_beta   90.00
_cell.angle_gamma   90.00
#
_symmetry.space_group_name_H-M   'P 1'
#
loop_
_entity.id
_entity.type
_entity.pdbx_description
1 polymer ?
#
loop_
_entity_poly.entity_id
_entity_poly.type
_entity_poly.pdbx_seq_one_letter_code
_entity_poly.pdbx_strand_id
1 'polypeptide(L)'
;MKLNFQLYALRLIDKESPAIKKDAILEAIKKTEHMGKNIYQFAEQIHYSVYAVNYYCHILKDEGYINAIEITSRQSFLKNELMIDQITDKGIVFLEDGGFIRSEFRQKMKDMGTTILVLITTINATAATVIALLAYGAADDTKKLNKQLEEKNKMIDSTNRVLSTDAKAINRLLFLIDSLKVKQSKRIK
;
A
#
# COMPACT_ATOMS: atom_id res chain seq x y z
N MET A 1 -13.59 7.28 27.80
CA MET A 1 -13.11 8.14 26.67
C MET A 1 -11.87 7.52 26.00
N LYS A 2 -12.01 6.41 25.27
CA LYS A 2 -10.92 5.79 24.48
C LYS A 2 -11.51 4.91 23.36
N LEU A 3 -12.15 5.50 22.35
CA LEU A 3 -12.61 4.71 21.19
C LEU A 3 -12.71 5.52 19.88
N ASN A 4 -11.98 6.64 19.73
CA ASN A 4 -12.14 7.52 18.55
C ASN A 4 -10.92 7.58 17.60
N PHE A 5 -9.76 7.02 17.96
CA PHE A 5 -8.59 7.06 17.07
C PHE A 5 -8.55 5.92 16.03
N GLN A 6 -9.12 4.75 16.33
CA GLN A 6 -9.13 3.62 15.39
C GLN A 6 -10.18 3.79 14.28
N LEU A 7 -11.34 4.37 14.60
CA LEU A 7 -12.40 4.68 13.63
C LEU A 7 -12.07 5.87 12.72
N TYR A 8 -11.23 6.82 13.17
CA TYR A 8 -10.80 7.94 12.34
C TYR A 8 -9.75 7.52 11.28
N ALA A 9 -8.93 6.51 11.58
CA ALA A 9 -8.01 5.92 10.61
C ALA A 9 -8.76 5.12 9.52
N LEU A 10 -9.86 4.44 9.89
CA LEU A 10 -10.68 3.64 8.98
C LEU A 10 -11.49 4.46 7.96
N ARG A 11 -11.82 5.72 8.28
CA ARG A 11 -12.63 6.61 7.41
C ARG A 11 -11.83 7.33 6.32
N LEU A 12 -10.50 7.21 6.29
CA LEU A 12 -9.64 7.84 5.27
C LEU A 12 -9.31 6.89 4.09
N ILE A 13 -9.83 5.65 4.10
CA ILE A 13 -9.40 4.52 3.25
C ILE A 13 -10.21 4.39 1.95
N ASP A 14 -10.37 5.48 1.20
CA ASP A 14 -10.89 5.40 -0.18
C ASP A 14 -9.83 5.69 -1.25
N LYS A 15 -8.61 6.06 -0.83
CA LYS A 15 -7.49 6.41 -1.74
C LYS A 15 -6.17 5.66 -1.49
N GLU A 16 -6.14 4.65 -0.63
CA GLU A 16 -4.89 4.05 -0.15
C GLU A 16 -4.58 2.62 -0.66
N SER A 17 -3.28 2.31 -0.64
CA SER A 17 -2.56 1.14 -1.17
C SER A 17 -3.18 -0.22 -0.77
N PRO A 18 -3.10 -1.27 -1.63
CA PRO A 18 -3.61 -2.60 -1.30
C PRO A 18 -3.09 -3.20 0.01
N ALA A 19 -1.85 -2.87 0.39
CA ALA A 19 -1.25 -3.32 1.65
C ALA A 19 -2.07 -2.86 2.88
N ILE A 20 -2.63 -1.64 2.81
CA ILE A 20 -3.36 -1.02 3.91
C ILE A 20 -4.72 -1.67 4.13
N LYS A 21 -5.35 -2.13 3.05
CA LYS A 21 -6.63 -2.84 3.09
C LYS A 21 -6.48 -4.25 3.65
N LYS A 22 -5.39 -4.96 3.33
CA LYS A 22 -5.07 -6.29 3.87
C LYS A 22 -4.93 -6.28 5.40
N ASP A 23 -4.18 -5.32 5.92
CA ASP A 23 -3.85 -5.29 7.34
C ASP A 23 -5.04 -4.82 8.20
N ALA A 24 -5.88 -3.91 7.68
CA ALA A 24 -7.17 -3.55 8.29
C ALA A 24 -8.12 -4.74 8.40
N ILE A 25 -8.13 -5.60 7.37
CA ILE A 25 -8.90 -6.86 7.36
C ILE A 25 -8.35 -7.81 8.43
N LEU A 26 -7.03 -7.96 8.55
CA LEU A 26 -6.43 -8.79 9.60
C LEU A 26 -6.75 -8.28 11.02
N GLU A 27 -6.73 -6.96 11.23
CA GLU A 27 -7.12 -6.36 12.52
C GLU A 27 -8.61 -6.61 12.81
N ALA A 28 -9.47 -6.51 11.79
CA ALA A 28 -10.89 -6.80 11.94
C ALA A 28 -11.15 -8.29 12.24
N ILE A 29 -10.37 -9.21 11.67
CA ILE A 29 -10.39 -10.63 12.04
C ILE A 29 -9.97 -10.81 13.51
N LYS A 30 -8.90 -10.15 13.97
CA LYS A 30 -8.44 -10.26 15.37
C LYS A 30 -9.45 -9.71 16.38
N LYS A 31 -10.10 -8.58 16.05
CA LYS A 31 -11.04 -7.90 16.96
C LYS A 31 -12.34 -8.63 17.16
N THR A 32 -12.57 -9.66 16.38
CA THR A 32 -13.87 -10.24 16.24
C THR A 32 -13.77 -11.75 16.36
N GLU A 33 -14.61 -12.34 17.20
CA GLU A 33 -14.76 -13.79 17.31
C GLU A 33 -15.47 -14.33 16.05
N HIS A 34 -14.80 -14.25 14.90
CA HIS A 34 -15.31 -14.65 13.58
C HIS A 34 -14.95 -16.08 13.19
N MET A 35 -14.46 -16.89 14.13
CA MET A 35 -14.20 -18.31 13.84
C MET A 35 -15.46 -18.96 13.25
N GLY A 36 -15.37 -19.43 12.02
CA GLY A 36 -16.47 -20.10 11.32
C GLY A 36 -17.46 -19.20 10.57
N LYS A 37 -17.21 -17.88 10.43
CA LYS A 37 -18.01 -17.02 9.54
C LYS A 37 -17.50 -17.07 8.10
N ASN A 38 -18.44 -17.00 7.15
CA ASN A 38 -18.12 -16.86 5.73
C ASN A 38 -17.75 -15.39 5.40
N ILE A 39 -17.13 -15.14 4.24
CA ILE A 39 -16.65 -13.81 3.87
C ILE A 39 -17.80 -12.82 3.72
N TYR A 40 -18.98 -13.25 3.26
CA TYR A 40 -20.13 -12.36 3.15
C TYR A 40 -20.50 -11.71 4.48
N GLN A 41 -20.67 -12.53 5.52
CA GLN A 41 -21.02 -12.05 6.86
C GLN A 41 -19.94 -11.14 7.45
N PHE A 42 -18.68 -11.49 7.17
CA PHE A 42 -17.56 -10.69 7.64
C PHE A 42 -17.48 -9.33 6.93
N ALA A 43 -17.58 -9.32 5.59
CA ALA A 43 -17.53 -8.11 4.79
C ALA A 43 -18.66 -7.13 5.12
N GLU A 44 -19.86 -7.64 5.39
CA GLU A 44 -21.01 -6.85 5.85
C GLU A 44 -20.72 -6.18 7.19
N GLN A 45 -20.12 -6.90 8.14
CA GLN A 45 -19.80 -6.39 9.48
C GLN A 45 -18.74 -5.30 9.49
N ILE A 46 -17.77 -5.38 8.58
CA ILE A 46 -16.73 -4.35 8.45
C ILE A 46 -17.11 -3.25 7.44
N HIS A 47 -18.27 -3.35 6.80
CA HIS A 47 -18.76 -2.45 5.76
C HIS A 47 -17.80 -2.31 4.55
N TYR A 48 -17.16 -3.41 4.15
CA TYR A 48 -16.31 -3.47 2.95
C TYR A 48 -16.96 -4.28 1.83
N SER A 49 -16.50 -4.05 0.59
CA SER A 49 -16.89 -4.89 -0.55
C SER A 49 -16.46 -6.34 -0.34
N VAL A 50 -17.40 -7.28 -0.51
CA VAL A 50 -17.16 -8.73 -0.43
C VAL A 50 -16.00 -9.17 -1.33
N TYR A 51 -15.90 -8.61 -2.54
CA TYR A 51 -14.79 -8.91 -3.46
C TYR A 51 -13.43 -8.50 -2.90
N ALA A 52 -13.35 -7.30 -2.31
CA ALA A 52 -12.11 -6.80 -1.71
C ALA A 52 -11.73 -7.66 -0.50
N VAL A 53 -12.70 -7.98 0.36
CA VAL A 53 -12.47 -8.82 1.54
C VAL A 53 -12.00 -10.22 1.14
N ASN A 54 -12.64 -10.84 0.15
CA ASN A 54 -12.22 -12.15 -0.35
C ASN A 54 -10.78 -12.11 -0.87
N TYR A 55 -10.47 -11.13 -1.72
CA TYR A 55 -9.12 -10.96 -2.27
C TYR A 55 -8.05 -10.86 -1.18
N TYR A 56 -8.25 -10.01 -0.17
CA TYR A 56 -7.27 -9.85 0.90
C TYR A 56 -7.22 -11.03 1.87
N CYS A 57 -8.34 -11.73 2.11
CA CYS A 57 -8.34 -12.95 2.92
C CYS A 57 -7.52 -14.06 2.24
N HIS A 58 -7.58 -14.19 0.91
CA HIS A 58 -6.70 -15.10 0.16
C HIS A 58 -5.23 -14.74 0.35
N ILE A 59 -4.87 -13.45 0.23
CA ILE A 59 -3.49 -13.01 0.48
C ILE A 59 -3.06 -13.31 1.92
N LEU A 60 -3.91 -13.03 2.92
CA LEU A 60 -3.60 -13.29 4.33
C LEU A 60 -3.42 -14.78 4.62
N LYS A 61 -4.21 -15.65 3.95
CA LYS A 61 -4.08 -17.10 4.03
C LYS A 61 -2.77 -17.56 3.39
N ASP A 62 -2.46 -17.10 2.18
CA ASP A 62 -1.24 -17.47 1.45
C ASP A 62 0.04 -16.99 2.16
N GLU A 63 -0.02 -15.82 2.81
CA GLU A 63 1.07 -15.31 3.64
C GLU A 63 1.13 -15.96 5.03
N GLY A 64 0.15 -16.82 5.38
CA GLY A 64 0.10 -17.58 6.62
C GLY A 64 -0.22 -16.75 7.85
N TYR A 65 -0.95 -15.64 7.71
CA TYR A 65 -1.42 -14.83 8.84
C TYR A 65 -2.76 -15.32 9.40
N ILE A 66 -3.57 -15.98 8.58
CA ILE A 66 -4.82 -16.61 8.99
C ILE A 66 -4.89 -18.05 8.50
N ASN A 67 -5.58 -18.89 9.26
CA ASN A 67 -6.07 -20.17 8.77
C ASN A 67 -7.46 -19.93 8.19
N ALA A 68 -7.67 -20.37 6.96
CA ALA A 68 -8.94 -20.25 6.27
C ALA A 68 -9.19 -21.45 5.35
N ILE A 69 -10.44 -21.89 5.29
CA ILE A 69 -10.87 -23.06 4.52
C ILE A 69 -11.56 -22.57 3.24
N GLU A 70 -11.20 -23.11 2.09
CA GLU A 70 -11.94 -22.84 0.86
C GLU A 70 -13.28 -23.56 0.88
N ILE A 71 -14.35 -22.78 0.69
CA ILE A 71 -15.71 -23.30 0.54
C ILE A 71 -16.14 -23.08 -0.91
N THR A 72 -16.46 -24.18 -1.58
CA THR A 72 -17.13 -24.12 -2.88
C THR A 72 -18.64 -24.14 -2.66
N SER A 73 -19.28 -22.97 -2.66
CA SER A 73 -20.73 -22.88 -2.58
C SER A 73 -21.33 -22.83 -3.99
N ARG A 74 -22.28 -23.73 -4.29
CA ARG A 74 -23.06 -23.70 -5.54
C ARG A 74 -23.98 -22.47 -5.67
N GLN A 75 -24.16 -21.71 -4.59
CA GLN A 75 -25.04 -20.53 -4.52
C GLN A 75 -24.28 -19.21 -4.25
N SER A 76 -22.95 -19.25 -4.21
CA SER A 76 -22.14 -18.05 -4.01
C SER A 76 -21.91 -17.30 -5.33
N PHE A 77 -21.91 -15.96 -5.28
CA PHE A 77 -21.45 -15.15 -6.43
C PHE A 77 -19.93 -15.24 -6.64
N LEU A 78 -19.20 -15.76 -5.65
CA LEU A 78 -17.76 -15.99 -5.67
C LEU A 78 -17.46 -17.48 -5.84
N LYS A 79 -16.70 -17.81 -6.89
CA LYS A 79 -16.35 -19.20 -7.22
C LYS A 79 -15.51 -19.89 -6.13
N ASN A 80 -14.67 -19.11 -5.44
CA ASN A 80 -13.75 -19.56 -4.40
C ASN A 80 -13.86 -18.63 -3.17
N GLU A 81 -14.77 -18.97 -2.27
CA GLU A 81 -14.94 -18.26 -1.00
C GLU A 81 -14.08 -18.91 0.08
N LEU A 82 -13.63 -18.13 1.06
CA LEU A 82 -12.97 -18.59 2.28
C LEU A 82 -13.91 -18.50 3.49
N MET A 83 -13.84 -19.51 4.35
CA MET A 83 -14.26 -19.40 5.74
C MET A 83 -13.05 -19.09 6.59
N ILE A 84 -13.13 -18.05 7.42
CA ILE A 84 -12.01 -17.71 8.31
C ILE A 84 -12.13 -18.58 9.55
N ASP A 85 -11.10 -19.39 9.82
CA ASP A 85 -11.04 -20.27 10.98
C ASP A 85 -10.45 -19.51 12.17
N GLN A 86 -9.20 -19.07 12.06
CA GLN A 86 -8.49 -18.38 13.15
C GLN A 86 -7.35 -17.50 12.63
N ILE A 87 -6.98 -16.50 13.42
CA ILE A 87 -5.71 -15.79 13.22
C ILE A 87 -4.57 -16.66 13.75
N THR A 88 -3.49 -16.74 13.00
CA THR A 88 -2.28 -17.47 13.43
C THR A 88 -1.44 -16.61 14.38
N ASP A 89 -0.53 -17.23 15.13
CA ASP A 89 0.46 -16.51 15.94
C ASP A 89 1.29 -15.54 15.11
N LYS A 90 1.61 -15.90 13.86
CA LYS A 90 2.30 -15.02 12.91
C LYS A 90 1.48 -13.76 12.63
N GLY A 91 0.17 -13.90 12.44
CA GLY A 91 -0.75 -12.77 12.25
C GLY A 91 -0.89 -11.90 13.50
N ILE A 92 -0.93 -12.52 14.68
CA ILE A 92 -0.99 -11.82 15.97
C ILE A 92 0.28 -10.98 16.18
N VAL A 93 1.46 -11.60 16.03
CA VAL A 93 2.77 -10.93 16.15
C VAL A 93 2.89 -9.80 15.13
N PHE A 94 2.47 -10.05 13.88
CA PHE A 94 2.45 -9.02 12.85
C PHE A 94 1.64 -7.79 13.27
N LEU A 95 0.44 -7.97 13.84
CA LEU A 95 -0.38 -6.86 14.32
C LEU A 95 0.26 -6.15 15.52
N GLU A 96 0.87 -6.90 16.44
CA GLU A 96 1.45 -6.36 17.68
C GLU A 96 2.76 -5.60 17.49
N ASP A 97 3.52 -5.97 16.46
CA ASP A 97 4.77 -5.29 16.07
C ASP A 97 4.57 -4.06 15.20
N GLY A 98 3.31 -3.68 14.95
CA GLY A 98 2.96 -2.65 13.98
C GLY A 98 3.38 -3.04 12.58
N GLY A 99 3.23 -4.31 12.23
CA GLY A 99 3.53 -4.89 10.93
C GLY A 99 2.96 -4.07 9.79
N PHE A 100 1.78 -3.47 10.00
CA PHE A 100 1.15 -2.48 9.11
C PHE A 100 2.03 -1.27 8.80
N ILE A 101 2.44 -0.51 9.83
CA ILE A 101 3.21 0.72 9.64
C ILE A 101 4.55 0.39 8.98
N ARG A 102 5.12 -0.78 9.30
CA ARG A 102 6.36 -1.28 8.72
C ARG A 102 6.19 -1.83 7.31
N SER A 103 5.06 -2.45 6.96
CA SER A 103 4.76 -2.94 5.60
C SER A 103 4.54 -1.76 4.66
N GLU A 104 3.75 -0.77 5.10
CA GLU A 104 3.50 0.46 4.36
C GLU A 104 4.78 1.27 4.16
N PHE A 105 5.59 1.44 5.22
CA PHE A 105 6.89 2.12 5.11
C PHE A 105 7.79 1.43 4.08
N ARG A 106 7.89 0.09 4.12
CA ARG A 106 8.70 -0.66 3.15
C ARG A 106 8.18 -0.50 1.72
N GLN A 107 6.87 -0.57 1.51
CA GLN A 107 6.29 -0.38 0.19
C GLN A 107 6.54 1.03 -0.32
N LYS A 108 6.34 2.06 0.51
CA LYS A 108 6.62 3.46 0.14
C LYS A 108 8.08 3.71 -0.17
N MET A 109 9.01 3.11 0.56
CA MET A 109 10.44 3.17 0.23
C MET A 109 10.75 2.53 -1.14
N LYS A 110 10.09 1.41 -1.46
CA LYS A 110 10.23 0.74 -2.77
C LYS A 110 9.64 1.58 -3.92
N ASP A 111 8.46 2.15 -3.71
CA ASP A 111 7.80 3.02 -4.69
C ASP A 111 8.64 4.28 -4.94
N MET A 112 9.17 4.89 -3.88
CA MET A 112 10.06 6.05 -3.97
C MET A 112 11.36 5.70 -4.71
N GLY A 113 11.96 4.53 -4.43
CA GLY A 113 13.14 4.06 -5.17
C GLY A 113 12.87 3.87 -6.66
N THR A 114 11.70 3.31 -7.01
CA THR A 114 11.26 3.17 -8.40
C THR A 114 11.06 4.53 -9.08
N THR A 115 10.45 5.47 -8.37
CA THR A 115 10.22 6.85 -8.83
C THR A 115 11.54 7.60 -9.06
N ILE A 116 12.53 7.43 -8.17
CA ILE A 116 13.88 7.99 -8.34
C ILE A 116 14.55 7.41 -9.59
N LEU A 117 14.43 6.11 -9.84
CA LEU A 117 14.98 5.48 -11.03
C LEU A 117 14.36 6.05 -12.33
N VAL A 118 13.04 6.26 -12.34
CA VAL A 118 12.34 6.93 -13.45
C VAL A 118 12.83 8.36 -13.64
N LEU A 119 13.07 9.10 -12.55
CA LEU A 119 13.61 10.45 -12.63
C LEU A 119 15.02 10.47 -13.25
N ILE A 120 15.93 9.60 -12.78
CA ILE A 120 17.31 9.50 -13.28
C ILE A 120 17.33 9.13 -14.77
N THR A 121 16.53 8.13 -15.16
CA THR A 121 16.43 7.70 -16.57
C THR A 121 15.87 8.81 -17.46
N THR A 122 14.87 9.55 -16.97
CA THR A 122 14.31 10.72 -17.68
C THR A 122 15.35 11.83 -17.84
N ILE A 123 16.09 12.17 -16.78
CA ILE A 123 17.16 13.19 -16.81
C ILE A 123 18.26 12.79 -17.81
N ASN A 124 18.72 11.55 -17.79
CA ASN A 124 19.73 11.06 -18.75
C ASN A 124 19.23 11.15 -20.19
N ALA A 125 17.96 10.78 -20.43
CA ALA A 125 17.34 10.92 -21.75
C ALA A 125 17.19 12.39 -22.17
N THR A 126 16.93 13.31 -21.24
CA THR A 126 16.88 14.76 -21.49
C THR A 126 18.26 15.28 -21.88
N ALA A 127 19.31 14.89 -21.16
CA ALA A 127 20.69 15.28 -21.47
C ALA A 127 21.11 14.83 -22.89
N ALA A 128 20.75 13.60 -23.28
CA ALA A 128 20.98 13.11 -24.64
C ALA A 128 20.26 13.96 -25.71
N THR A 129 19.02 14.38 -25.45
CA THR A 129 18.27 15.29 -26.36
C THR A 129 18.95 16.65 -26.50
N VAL A 130 19.47 17.21 -25.40
CA VAL A 130 20.22 18.49 -25.42
C VAL A 130 21.52 18.35 -26.21
N ILE A 131 22.27 17.26 -26.04
CA ILE A 131 23.50 17.01 -26.81
C ILE A 131 23.18 16.91 -28.32
N ALA A 132 22.10 16.23 -28.69
CA ALA A 132 21.67 16.13 -30.09
C ALA A 132 21.31 17.50 -30.70
N LEU A 133 20.60 18.35 -29.93
CA LEU A 133 20.30 19.73 -30.31
C LEU A 133 21.56 20.55 -30.59
N LEU A 134 22.57 20.42 -29.72
CA LEU A 134 23.83 21.15 -29.85
C LEU A 134 24.70 20.63 -31.01
N ALA A 135 24.61 19.34 -31.34
CA ALA A 135 25.47 18.71 -32.35
C ALA A 135 24.93 18.76 -33.78
N TYR A 136 23.61 18.76 -34.00
CA TYR A 136 23.00 18.51 -35.32
C TYR A 136 21.91 19.51 -35.74
N GLY A 137 21.89 20.73 -35.20
CA GLY A 137 20.78 21.69 -35.34
C GLY A 137 20.45 22.13 -36.78
N ALA A 138 19.63 21.37 -37.50
CA ALA A 138 18.83 21.83 -38.63
C ALA A 138 17.47 22.37 -38.12
N ALA A 139 16.96 23.46 -38.72
CA ALA A 139 15.85 24.25 -38.17
C ALA A 139 14.58 23.43 -37.83
N ASP A 140 14.19 22.46 -38.66
CA ASP A 140 13.02 21.62 -38.42
C ASP A 140 13.22 20.58 -37.29
N ASP A 141 14.42 20.01 -37.18
CA ASP A 141 14.76 19.05 -36.12
C ASP A 141 14.84 19.73 -34.75
N THR A 142 15.31 20.98 -34.70
CA THR A 142 15.32 21.80 -33.47
C THR A 142 13.92 22.00 -32.89
N LYS A 143 12.89 22.22 -33.72
CA LYS A 143 11.51 22.43 -33.22
C LYS A 143 10.93 21.16 -32.61
N LYS A 144 11.17 20.00 -33.23
CA LYS A 144 10.74 18.69 -32.73
C LYS A 144 11.45 18.32 -31.43
N LEU A 145 12.76 18.51 -31.37
CA LEU A 145 13.58 18.24 -30.17
C LEU A 145 13.22 19.17 -29.01
N ASN A 146 12.93 20.46 -29.27
CA ASN A 146 12.45 21.39 -28.24
C ASN A 146 11.11 20.96 -27.64
N LYS A 147 10.18 20.47 -28.45
CA LYS A 147 8.91 19.94 -27.95
C LYS A 147 9.12 18.71 -27.04
N GLN A 148 10.00 17.79 -27.45
CA GLN A 148 10.37 16.63 -26.62
C GLN A 148 11.03 17.06 -25.30
N LEU A 149 11.85 18.12 -25.32
CA LEU A 149 12.48 18.67 -24.13
C LEU A 149 11.44 19.23 -23.15
N GLU A 150 10.44 19.98 -23.66
CA GLU A 150 9.36 20.54 -22.83
C GLU A 150 8.50 19.44 -22.19
N GLU A 151 8.17 18.39 -22.94
CA GLU A 151 7.43 17.23 -22.42
C GLU A 151 8.22 16.51 -21.32
N LYS A 152 9.52 16.29 -21.51
CA LYS A 152 10.40 15.67 -20.50
C LYS A 152 10.54 16.54 -19.24
N ASN A 153 10.61 17.87 -19.39
CA ASN A 153 10.65 18.79 -18.24
C ASN A 153 9.35 18.73 -17.42
N LYS A 154 8.19 18.67 -18.07
CA LYS A 154 6.90 18.47 -17.38
C LYS A 154 6.85 17.15 -16.64
N MET A 155 7.42 16.08 -17.21
CA MET A 155 7.55 14.78 -16.53
C MET A 155 8.49 14.84 -15.32
N ILE A 156 9.60 15.56 -15.40
CA ILE A 156 10.51 15.78 -14.27
C ILE A 156 9.78 16.51 -13.13
N ASP A 157 9.06 17.58 -13.45
CA ASP A 157 8.31 18.36 -12.46
C ASP A 157 7.21 17.55 -11.76
N SER A 158 6.47 16.74 -12.53
CA SER A 158 5.44 15.87 -11.95
C SER A 158 6.05 14.80 -11.05
N THR A 159 7.16 14.19 -11.47
CA THR A 159 7.90 13.17 -10.70
C THR A 159 8.45 13.75 -9.39
N ASN A 160 8.99 14.98 -9.42
CA ASN A 160 9.46 15.69 -8.23
C ASN A 160 8.33 15.94 -7.21
N ARG A 161 7.12 16.27 -7.67
CA ARG A 161 5.95 16.45 -6.79
C ARG A 161 5.54 15.14 -6.11
N VAL A 162 5.58 14.02 -6.83
CA VAL A 162 5.33 12.68 -6.27
C VAL A 162 6.37 12.36 -5.20
N LEU A 163 7.66 12.54 -5.48
CA LEU A 163 8.74 12.31 -4.51
C LEU A 163 8.58 13.14 -3.23
N SER A 164 8.24 14.43 -3.36
CA SER A 164 7.96 15.29 -2.20
C SER A 164 6.78 14.78 -1.37
N THR A 165 5.75 14.23 -2.02
CA THR A 165 4.58 13.67 -1.32
C THR A 165 4.93 12.38 -0.59
N ASP A 166 5.66 11.47 -1.25
CA ASP A 166 6.11 10.22 -0.65
C ASP A 166 7.07 10.47 0.51
N ALA A 167 7.98 11.44 0.40
CA ALA A 167 8.89 11.81 1.50
C ALA A 167 8.12 12.26 2.76
N LYS A 168 7.04 13.04 2.60
CA LYS A 168 6.18 13.44 3.71
C LYS A 168 5.46 12.24 4.33
N ALA A 169 4.98 11.30 3.52
CA ALA A 169 4.33 10.08 4.01
C ALA A 169 5.31 9.20 4.81
N ILE A 170 6.51 8.99 4.27
CA ILE A 170 7.60 8.23 4.93
C ILE A 170 7.96 8.83 6.29
N ASN A 171 8.10 10.16 6.38
CA ASN A 171 8.39 10.83 7.65
C ASN A 171 7.30 10.63 8.71
N ARG A 172 6.02 10.63 8.30
CA ARG A 172 4.90 10.32 9.21
C ARG A 172 4.96 8.87 9.69
N LEU A 173 5.26 7.93 8.80
CA LEU A 173 5.38 6.51 9.14
C LEU A 173 6.55 6.25 10.10
N LEU A 174 7.71 6.90 9.89
CA LEU A 174 8.85 6.81 10.81
C LEU A 174 8.48 7.25 12.22
N PHE A 175 7.80 8.40 12.34
CA PHE A 175 7.33 8.89 13.64
C PHE A 175 6.40 7.90 14.35
N LEU A 176 5.51 7.24 13.60
CA LEU A 176 4.61 6.23 14.14
C LEU A 176 5.36 4.96 14.59
N ILE A 177 6.35 4.50 13.81
CA ILE A 177 7.20 3.35 14.17
C ILE A 177 7.93 3.61 15.48
N ASP A 178 8.52 4.80 15.65
CA ASP A 178 9.24 5.14 16.88
C ASP A 178 8.29 5.25 18.08
N SER A 179 7.09 5.77 17.87
CA SER A 179 6.03 5.79 18.89
C SER A 179 5.60 4.38 19.34
N LEU A 180 5.60 3.40 18.42
CA LEU A 180 5.30 2.01 18.74
C LEU A 180 6.43 1.35 19.55
N LYS A 181 7.70 1.58 19.19
CA LYS A 181 8.86 1.08 19.95
C LYS A 181 8.82 1.54 21.41
N VAL A 182 8.50 2.82 21.64
CA VAL A 182 8.38 3.37 23.00
C VAL A 182 7.28 2.67 23.80
N LYS A 183 6.12 2.37 23.20
CA LYS A 183 5.03 1.64 23.87
C LYS A 183 5.40 0.20 24.22
N GLN A 184 6.12 -0.50 23.34
CA GLN A 184 6.58 -1.87 23.62
C GLN A 184 7.59 -1.89 24.78
N SER A 185 8.53 -0.93 24.85
CA SER A 185 9.50 -0.84 25.95
C SER A 185 8.86 -0.66 27.34
N LYS A 186 7.67 -0.05 27.40
CA LYS A 186 6.93 0.18 28.65
C LYS A 186 6.10 -1.02 29.11
N ARG A 187 5.88 -2.03 28.26
CA ARG A 187 5.14 -3.26 28.61
C ARG A 187 6.03 -4.37 29.20
N ILE A 188 7.36 -4.21 29.14
CA ILE A 188 8.35 -5.21 29.62
C ILE A 188 8.81 -4.86 31.07
N LYS A 189 8.05 -4.04 31.80
CA LYS A 189 8.27 -3.73 33.22
C LYS A 189 7.02 -4.08 34.00
#